data_AF-A0A929QT81-F1
#
_entry.id   AF-A0A929QT81-F1
#
_cell.length_a   1.000
_cell.length_b   1.000
_cell.length_c   1.000
_cell.angle_alpha   90.00
_cell.angle_beta   90.00
_cell.angle_gamma   90.00
#
_symmetry.space_group_name_H-M   'P 1'
#
loop_
_entity.id
_entity.type
_entity.pdbx_description
1 polymer ?
#
loop_
_entity_poly.entity_id
_entity_poly.type
_entity_poly.pdbx_seq_one_letter_code
_entity_poly.pdbx_strand_id
1 'polypeptide(L)' 'MVTYNKESLIERARQLLPKAYVPYSHFPVGAVLLMDDGQIIEGVNVENVSFG' A
#
# COMPACT_ATOMS: atom_id res chain seq x y z
N MET A 1 6.29 -9.20 -20.89
CA MET A 1 6.43 -8.86 -19.46
C MET A 1 5.90 -7.45 -19.25
N VAL A 2 5.10 -7.23 -18.22
CA VAL A 2 4.69 -5.87 -17.83
C VAL A 2 5.90 -5.23 -17.15
N THR A 3 6.46 -4.18 -17.75
CA THR A 3 7.51 -3.40 -17.11
C THR A 3 6.86 -2.37 -16.19
N TYR A 4 7.03 -2.53 -14.89
CA TYR A 4 6.63 -1.50 -13.93
C TYR A 4 7.71 -0.42 -13.85
N ASN A 5 7.30 0.83 -13.86
CA ASN A 5 8.16 1.93 -13.48
C ASN A 5 7.78 2.40 -12.08
N LYS A 6 8.67 3.18 -11.47
CA LYS A 6 8.49 3.66 -10.10
C LYS A 6 7.18 4.44 -9.95
N GLU A 7 6.86 5.29 -10.93
CA GLU A 7 5.68 6.15 -10.93
C GLU A 7 4.38 5.35 -10.94
N SER A 8 4.29 4.28 -11.73
CA SER A 8 3.10 3.43 -11.81
C SER A 8 2.87 2.62 -10.54
N LEU A 9 3.95 2.18 -9.87
CA LEU A 9 3.87 1.51 -8.58
C LEU A 9 3.43 2.49 -7.46
N ILE A 10 3.94 3.72 -7.48
CA ILE A 10 3.51 4.75 -6.52
C ILE A 10 2.03 5.09 -6.73
N GLU A 11 1.58 5.23 -7.99
CA GLU A 11 0.19 5.53 -8.26
C GLU A 11 -0.73 4.40 -7.82
N ARG A 12 -0.31 3.16 -8.05
CA ARG A 12 -1.02 1.99 -7.54
C ARG A 12 -1.08 1.98 -6.01
N ALA A 13 -0.01 2.36 -5.32
CA ALA A 13 -0.02 2.51 -3.86
C ALA A 13 -1.01 3.59 -3.37
N ARG A 14 -1.14 4.71 -4.10
CA ARG A 14 -2.13 5.76 -3.78
C ARG A 14 -3.56 5.28 -3.91
N GLN A 15 -3.85 4.42 -4.89
CA GLN A 15 -5.18 3.85 -5.09
C GLN A 15 -5.63 2.93 -3.93
N LEU A 16 -4.69 2.50 -3.08
CA LEU A 16 -4.99 1.66 -1.91
C LEU A 16 -5.41 2.47 -0.69
N LEU A 17 -5.14 3.78 -0.63
CA LEU A 17 -5.43 4.62 0.54
C LEU A 17 -6.86 4.48 1.09
N PRO A 18 -7.93 4.37 0.26
CA PRO A 18 -9.29 4.19 0.75
C PRO A 18 -9.53 2.88 1.52
N LYS A 19 -8.61 1.90 1.41
CA LYS A 19 -8.70 0.60 2.09
C LYS A 19 -8.06 0.61 3.48
N ALA A 20 -7.29 1.64 3.83
CA ALA A 20 -6.61 1.72 5.12
C ALA A 20 -7.62 1.82 6.27
N TYR A 21 -7.42 1.02 7.32
CA TYR A 21 -8.19 1.13 8.56
C TYR A 21 -7.43 2.00 9.54
N VAL A 22 -7.76 3.30 9.57
CA VAL A 22 -7.01 4.32 10.32
C VAL A 22 -7.92 5.24 11.16
N PRO A 23 -8.77 4.69 12.04
CA PRO A 23 -9.73 5.49 12.80
C PRO A 23 -9.08 6.37 13.88
N TYR A 24 -7.81 6.14 14.23
CA TYR A 24 -7.17 6.85 15.33
C TYR A 24 -6.23 7.96 14.85
N SER A 25 -5.33 7.69 13.90
CA SER A 25 -4.42 8.73 13.38
C SER A 25 -5.01 9.53 12.22
N HIS A 26 -5.99 8.97 11.51
CA HIS A 26 -6.48 9.48 10.23
C HIS A 26 -5.39 9.65 9.16
N PHE A 27 -4.30 8.87 9.26
CA PHE A 27 -3.18 8.91 8.34
C PHE A 27 -3.09 7.61 7.50
N PRO A 28 -3.71 7.57 6.32
CA PRO A 28 -3.71 6.40 5.47
C PRO A 28 -2.36 6.21 4.76
N VAL A 29 -1.88 4.96 4.72
CA VAL A 29 -0.65 4.56 4.03
C VAL A 29 -0.95 3.37 3.13
N GLY A 30 -0.53 3.45 1.87
CA GLY A 30 -0.56 2.35 0.92
C GLY A 30 0.85 1.95 0.51
N ALA A 31 1.07 0.65 0.27
CA ALA A 31 2.34 0.09 -0.14
C ALA A 31 2.16 -0.94 -1.25
N VAL A 32 3.12 -1.00 -2.16
CA VAL A 32 3.19 -1.96 -3.26
C VAL A 32 4.60 -2.52 -3.31
N LEU A 33 4.72 -3.85 -3.29
CA LEU A 33 5.96 -4.59 -3.51
C LEU A 33 5.91 -5.24 -4.89
N LEU A 34 6.98 -5.05 -5.66
CA LEU A 34 7.24 -5.78 -6.90
C LEU A 34 8.29 -6.86 -6.62
N MET A 35 7.89 -8.11 -6.77
CA MET A 35 8.75 -9.28 -6.62
C MET A 35 9.60 -9.47 -7.90
N ASP A 36 10.68 -10.24 -7.78
CA ASP A 36 11.59 -10.56 -8.88
C ASP A 36 10.94 -11.42 -9.99
N ASP A 37 9.95 -12.23 -9.63
CA ASP A 37 9.10 -13.00 -10.56
C ASP A 37 7.99 -12.16 -11.23
N GLY A 38 7.89 -10.87 -10.88
CA GLY A 38 6.89 -9.95 -11.39
C GLY A 38 5.56 -9.96 -10.63
N GLN A 39 5.43 -10.73 -9.55
CA GLN A 39 4.27 -10.67 -8.67
C GLN A 39 4.19 -9.31 -7.97
N ILE A 40 2.98 -8.81 -7.80
CA ILE A 40 2.69 -7.61 -7.02
C ILE A 40 2.02 -7.99 -5.70
N ILE A 41 2.55 -7.49 -4.60
CA ILE A 41 1.92 -7.57 -3.27
C ILE A 41 1.51 -6.18 -2.85
N GLU A 42 0.25 -6.02 -2.44
CA GLU A 42 -0.34 -4.76 -2.01
C GLU A 42 -0.60 -4.78 -0.52
N GLY A 43 -0.45 -3.63 0.14
CA GLY A 43 -0.70 -3.49 1.56
C GLY A 43 -1.16 -2.10 1.94
N VAL A 44 -1.85 -2.03 3.08
CA VAL A 44 -2.22 -0.78 3.76
C VAL A 44 -1.93 -0.91 5.24
N ASN A 45 -1.80 0.21 5.94
CA ASN A 45 -1.79 0.19 7.40
C ASN A 45 -3.19 -0.12 7.95
N VAL A 46 -3.20 -0.89 9.04
CA VAL A 46 -4.39 -1.27 9.80
C VAL A 46 -4.07 -1.00 11.26
N GLU A 47 -4.75 -0.03 11.84
CA GLU A 47 -4.52 0.37 13.22
C GLU A 47 -5.23 -0.52 14.22
N ASN A 48 -4.72 -0.48 15.46
CA ASN A 48 -5.33 -1.11 16.62
C ASN A 48 -5.47 -0.06 17.74
N VAL A 49 -6.43 -0.26 18.63
CA VAL A 49 -6.62 0.59 19.83
C VAL A 49 -5.40 0.56 20.76
N SER A 50 -4.70 -0.57 20.79
CA SER A 50 -3.42 -0.74 21.46
C SER A 50 -2.31 -0.54 20.43
N PHE A 51 -1.53 0.53 20.60
CA PHE A 51 -0.47 0.92 19.67
C PHE A 51 0.84 0.14 19.85
N GLY A 52 0.85 -0.85 20.77
CA GLY A 52 2.06 -1.52 21.24
C GLY A 52 2.63 -0.86 22.49
#